data_AF-A0A4U1IWG7-F1
#
_entry.id   AF-A0A4U1IWG7-F1
#
_cell.length_a   1.000
_cell.length_b   1.000
_cell.length_c   1.000
_cell.angle_alpha   90.00
_cell.angle_beta   90.00
_cell.angle_gamma   90.00
#
_symmetry.space_group_name_H-M   'P 1'
#
loop_
_entity.id
_entity.type
_entity.pdbx_description
1 polymer ?
#
loop_
_entity_poly.entity_id
_entity_poly.type
_entity_poly.pdbx_seq_one_letter_code
_entity_poly.pdbx_strand_id
1 'polypeptide(L)'
;MRISLALALGVAACGGGQPPPPPPPPQPHVTPPPPVATAPTPPPPKATPSATAANPEPPPGKYTTEIVIHQAEIHGKVKLKAGKKLLIEPLVATSQTVPQKGNKAEIFRVIGKNGAESDWLLVAEGEVGETWAQGKSVEVTVLDEKDAPINGQKAFHFAPGTMVRLRWQW
;
A
#
# COMPACT_ATOMS: atom_id res chain seq x y z
N MET A 1 34.76 -39.71 1.38
CA MET A 1 34.02 -40.78 0.67
C MET A 1 33.38 -40.13 -0.55
N ARG A 2 33.89 -40.42 -1.75
CA ARG A 2 33.49 -39.79 -3.02
C ARG A 2 32.49 -40.72 -3.70
N ILE A 3 31.30 -40.23 -4.05
CA ILE A 3 30.34 -40.96 -4.87
C ILE A 3 30.03 -40.09 -6.09
N SER A 4 30.62 -40.48 -7.21
CA SER A 4 30.27 -40.06 -8.55
C SER A 4 29.30 -41.09 -9.13
N LEU A 5 28.14 -40.68 -9.61
CA LEU A 5 27.25 -41.50 -10.44
C LEU A 5 26.30 -40.53 -11.18
N ALA A 6 26.62 -40.15 -12.42
CA ALA A 6 26.28 -40.83 -13.68
C ALA A 6 24.96 -40.32 -14.28
N LEU A 7 25.14 -39.42 -15.26
CA LEU A 7 24.53 -39.40 -16.59
C LEU A 7 23.23 -40.21 -16.80
N ALA A 8 22.16 -39.51 -17.15
CA ALA A 8 21.09 -40.04 -17.99
C ALA A 8 20.71 -38.96 -19.02
N LEU A 9 21.14 -39.16 -20.27
CA LEU A 9 20.63 -38.45 -21.44
C LEU A 9 19.22 -38.95 -21.73
N GLY A 10 18.26 -38.04 -21.76
CA GLY A 10 16.92 -38.27 -22.33
C GLY A 10 16.68 -37.29 -23.47
N VAL A 11 16.76 -37.78 -24.71
CA VAL A 11 16.34 -37.07 -25.92
C VAL A 11 14.86 -37.33 -26.12
N ALA A 12 14.04 -36.28 -26.23
CA ALA A 12 12.64 -36.39 -26.65
C ALA A 12 12.29 -35.31 -27.68
N ALA A 13 12.15 -35.81 -28.91
CA ALA A 13 11.34 -35.42 -30.06
C ALA A 13 10.76 -33.99 -30.19
N CYS A 14 11.04 -33.43 -31.37
CA CYS A 14 10.35 -32.32 -32.02
C CYS A 14 8.83 -32.51 -32.12
N GLY A 15 8.08 -31.45 -31.85
CA GLY A 15 6.67 -31.32 -32.13
C GLY A 15 6.31 -29.84 -32.31
N GLY A 16 6.70 -29.28 -33.45
CA GLY A 16 6.32 -27.94 -33.86
C GLY A 16 4.86 -27.92 -34.32
N GLY A 17 3.98 -27.36 -33.48
CA GLY A 17 2.65 -26.92 -33.87
C GLY A 17 2.52 -25.45 -33.52
N GLN A 18 2.66 -24.57 -34.50
CA GLN A 18 2.41 -23.14 -34.31
C GLN A 18 0.90 -22.94 -34.15
N PRO A 19 0.41 -22.44 -33.00
CA PRO A 19 -1.01 -22.15 -32.84
C PRO A 19 -1.43 -21.03 -33.79
N PRO A 20 -2.69 -21.04 -34.28
CA PRO A 20 -3.21 -19.97 -35.11
C PRO A 20 -3.14 -18.63 -34.36
N PRO A 21 -2.88 -17.51 -35.07
CA PRO A 21 -2.86 -16.20 -34.43
C PRO A 21 -4.23 -15.88 -33.81
N PRO A 22 -4.27 -15.24 -32.63
CA PRO A 22 -5.52 -14.83 -32.02
C PRO A 22 -6.24 -13.77 -32.88
N PRO A 23 -7.58 -13.72 -32.84
CA PRO A 23 -8.33 -12.67 -33.50
C PRO A 23 -7.93 -11.30 -32.96
N PRO A 24 -7.97 -10.24 -33.78
CA PRO A 24 -7.68 -8.89 -33.33
C PRO A 24 -8.66 -8.48 -32.21
N PRO A 25 -8.19 -7.72 -31.21
CA PRO A 25 -9.06 -7.24 -30.14
C PRO A 25 -10.17 -6.35 -30.71
N PRO A 26 -11.40 -6.42 -30.17
CA PRO A 26 -12.47 -5.48 -30.50
C PRO A 26 -11.97 -4.05 -30.32
N GLN A 27 -12.09 -3.23 -31.37
CA GLN A 27 -11.77 -1.81 -31.27
C GLN A 27 -12.73 -1.16 -30.26
N PRO A 28 -12.23 -0.33 -29.32
CA PRO A 28 -13.09 0.40 -28.41
C PRO A 28 -14.03 1.32 -29.19
N HIS A 29 -15.33 1.10 -29.09
CA HIS A 29 -16.34 2.06 -29.48
C HIS A 29 -16.20 3.29 -28.58
N VAL A 30 -15.63 4.37 -29.13
CA VAL A 30 -15.58 5.67 -28.46
C VAL A 30 -16.99 6.24 -28.46
N THR A 31 -17.71 6.05 -27.35
CA THR A 31 -18.97 6.74 -27.10
C THR A 31 -18.68 8.24 -26.93
N PRO A 32 -19.44 9.13 -27.60
CA PRO A 32 -19.27 10.57 -27.44
C PRO A 32 -19.55 11.00 -25.99
N PRO A 33 -18.84 12.01 -25.47
CA PRO A 33 -19.06 12.49 -24.10
C PRO A 33 -20.46 13.10 -23.94
N PRO A 34 -21.09 12.93 -22.77
CA PRO A 34 -22.38 13.57 -22.48
C PRO A 34 -22.24 15.10 -22.41
N PRO A 35 -23.30 15.85 -22.75
CA PRO A 35 -23.30 17.31 -22.69
C PRO A 35 -23.16 17.82 -21.25
N VAL A 36 -22.36 18.89 -21.10
CA VAL A 36 -22.11 19.59 -19.84
C VAL A 36 -23.41 20.22 -19.32
N ALA A 37 -23.83 19.83 -18.12
CA ALA A 37 -24.92 20.48 -17.41
C ALA A 37 -24.46 21.86 -16.89
N THR A 38 -25.22 22.88 -17.25
CA THR A 38 -25.06 24.27 -16.82
C THR A 38 -25.36 24.42 -15.32
N ALA A 39 -24.50 25.18 -14.62
CA ALA A 39 -24.67 25.51 -13.22
C ALA A 39 -25.88 26.44 -12.99
N PRO A 40 -26.68 26.23 -11.93
CA PRO A 40 -27.76 27.15 -11.56
C PRO A 40 -27.25 28.42 -10.86
N THR A 41 -27.94 29.51 -11.17
CA THR A 41 -27.73 30.92 -10.78
C THR A 41 -27.91 31.17 -9.27
N PRO A 42 -27.18 32.12 -8.64
CA PRO A 42 -27.30 32.42 -7.20
C PRO A 42 -28.57 33.24 -6.86
N PRO A 43 -29.16 33.05 -5.66
CA PRO A 43 -30.26 33.89 -5.16
C PRO A 43 -29.79 35.26 -4.63
N PRO A 44 -30.67 36.29 -4.63
CA PRO A 44 -30.34 37.68 -4.31
C PRO A 44 -30.19 37.99 -2.79
N PRO A 45 -29.52 39.10 -2.44
CA PRO A 45 -29.19 39.48 -1.06
C PRO A 45 -30.39 40.11 -0.32
N LYS A 46 -30.53 39.80 0.98
CA LYS A 46 -31.39 40.56 1.91
C LYS A 46 -30.55 41.44 2.83
N ALA A 47 -30.90 42.72 2.86
CA ALA A 47 -30.32 43.74 3.73
C ALA A 47 -30.91 43.70 5.15
N THR A 48 -30.03 44.00 6.10
CA THR A 48 -30.13 44.27 7.56
C THR A 48 -31.02 45.50 7.87
N PRO A 49 -31.50 45.76 9.12
CA PRO A 49 -30.62 46.15 10.26
C PRO A 49 -31.16 45.88 11.71
N SER A 50 -30.27 45.84 12.71
CA SER A 50 -30.37 46.70 13.92
C SER A 50 -29.23 46.45 14.94
N ALA A 51 -28.40 47.49 15.07
CA ALA A 51 -27.73 48.09 16.22
C ALA A 51 -27.36 47.32 17.53
N THR A 52 -26.05 47.43 17.84
CA THR A 52 -25.40 47.76 19.13
C THR A 52 -25.12 46.65 20.16
N ALA A 53 -23.84 46.29 20.25
CA ALA A 53 -23.07 46.29 21.51
C ALA A 53 -21.56 46.25 21.20
N ALA A 54 -20.79 47.05 21.94
CA ALA A 54 -19.35 47.21 21.77
C ALA A 54 -18.54 46.03 22.36
N ASN A 55 -17.47 45.65 21.62
CA ASN A 55 -16.15 45.09 22.00
C ASN A 55 -16.08 43.87 22.98
N PRO A 56 -15.28 42.83 22.67
CA PRO A 56 -13.82 42.97 22.76
C PRO A 56 -13.04 42.40 21.56
N GLU A 57 -11.92 43.07 21.28
CA GLU A 57 -10.70 42.61 20.62
C GLU A 57 -10.57 41.08 20.50
N PRO A 58 -10.34 40.53 19.29
CA PRO A 58 -10.12 39.09 19.14
C PRO A 58 -8.85 38.70 19.91
N PRO A 59 -8.90 37.65 20.76
CA PRO A 59 -7.71 37.16 21.44
C PRO A 59 -6.65 36.75 20.40
N PRO A 60 -5.35 36.89 20.73
CA PRO A 60 -4.25 36.60 19.82
C PRO A 60 -4.41 35.19 19.23
N GLY A 61 -4.26 35.12 17.91
CA GLY A 61 -4.56 33.96 17.08
C GLY A 61 -4.12 32.65 17.72
N LYS A 62 -5.09 31.80 18.05
CA LYS A 62 -4.84 30.39 18.24
C LYS A 62 -4.37 29.85 16.91
N TYR A 63 -3.07 29.63 16.77
CA TYR A 63 -2.55 28.72 15.75
C TYR A 63 -3.07 27.32 16.09
N THR A 64 -4.27 26.98 15.59
CA THR A 64 -4.61 25.59 15.34
C THR A 64 -3.82 25.19 14.10
N THR A 65 -2.54 24.89 14.27
CA THR A 65 -1.75 24.30 13.19
C THR A 65 -2.36 22.92 12.95
N GLU A 66 -3.18 22.79 11.92
CA GLU A 66 -3.72 21.52 11.47
C GLU A 66 -2.54 20.64 11.04
N ILE A 67 -2.28 19.57 11.78
CA ILE A 67 -1.26 18.59 11.42
C ILE A 67 -1.93 17.58 10.50
N VAL A 68 -1.70 17.71 9.20
CA VAL A 68 -2.14 16.74 8.19
C VAL A 68 -1.09 15.64 8.09
N ILE A 69 -1.49 14.39 8.38
CA ILE A 69 -0.63 13.21 8.21
C ILE A 69 -1.12 12.45 6.99
N HIS A 70 -0.32 12.39 5.93
CA HIS A 70 -0.65 11.57 4.77
C HIS A 70 -0.20 10.13 4.99
N GLN A 71 -0.99 9.20 4.49
CA GLN A 71 -0.70 7.76 4.57
C GLN A 71 -0.79 7.14 3.18
N ALA A 72 0.06 6.15 2.94
CA ALA A 72 0.08 5.35 1.73
C ALA A 72 0.41 3.89 2.06
N GLU A 73 0.01 2.97 1.18
CA GLU A 73 0.11 1.53 1.46
C GLU A 73 0.67 0.72 0.27
N ILE A 74 1.39 -0.35 0.61
CA ILE A 74 1.87 -1.38 -0.30
C ILE A 74 1.47 -2.73 0.29
N HIS A 75 0.84 -3.56 -0.52
CA HIS A 75 0.57 -4.96 -0.23
C HIS A 75 1.71 -5.79 -0.83
N GLY A 76 2.25 -6.72 -0.04
CA GLY A 76 3.42 -7.49 -0.40
C GLY A 76 3.54 -8.81 0.33
N LYS A 77 4.69 -9.45 0.14
CA LYS A 77 5.09 -10.68 0.84
C LYS A 77 6.39 -10.44 1.59
N VAL A 78 6.52 -11.05 2.75
CA VAL A 78 7.83 -11.10 3.44
C VAL A 78 8.79 -11.93 2.59
N LYS A 79 9.91 -11.33 2.18
CA LYS A 79 10.98 -12.04 1.49
C LYS A 79 11.99 -12.61 2.48
N LEU A 80 12.38 -11.78 3.45
CA LEU A 80 13.37 -12.14 4.46
C LEU A 80 13.22 -11.26 5.71
N LYS A 81 13.40 -11.84 6.89
CA LYS A 81 13.64 -11.13 8.15
C LYS A 81 15.03 -11.52 8.65
N ALA A 82 15.90 -10.54 8.87
CA ALA A 82 17.26 -10.73 9.38
C ALA A 82 17.54 -9.72 10.50
N GLY A 83 17.45 -10.16 11.75
CA GLY A 83 17.46 -9.26 12.90
C GLY A 83 16.36 -8.22 12.79
N LYS A 84 16.70 -6.93 12.86
CA LYS A 84 15.75 -5.82 12.69
C LYS A 84 15.37 -5.55 11.23
N LYS A 85 16.17 -6.01 10.27
CA LYS A 85 15.92 -5.76 8.83
C LYS A 85 14.82 -6.68 8.31
N LEU A 86 13.79 -6.11 7.72
CA LEU A 86 12.69 -6.79 7.06
C LEU A 86 12.69 -6.39 5.58
N LEU A 87 12.74 -7.39 4.70
CA LEU A 87 12.58 -7.21 3.26
C LEU A 87 11.19 -7.66 2.84
N ILE A 88 10.45 -6.74 2.21
CA ILE A 88 9.11 -6.98 1.70
C ILE A 88 9.17 -6.91 0.17
N GLU A 89 8.68 -7.95 -0.49
CA GLU A 89 8.45 -7.95 -1.94
C GLU A 89 7.09 -7.29 -2.23
N PRO A 90 7.06 -6.11 -2.88
CA PRO A 90 5.83 -5.45 -3.25
C PRO A 90 5.08 -6.24 -4.31
N LEU A 91 3.78 -6.42 -4.12
CA LEU A 91 2.89 -7.03 -5.10
C LEU A 91 1.94 -5.98 -5.69
N VAL A 92 1.39 -5.11 -4.84
CA VAL A 92 0.45 -4.07 -5.25
C VAL A 92 0.72 -2.80 -4.44
N ALA A 93 0.98 -1.69 -5.12
CA ALA A 93 0.98 -0.36 -4.50
C ALA A 93 -0.41 0.27 -4.68
N THR A 94 -0.98 0.81 -3.60
CA THR A 94 -2.30 1.49 -3.66
C THR A 94 -2.17 3.00 -3.82
N SER A 95 -0.93 3.53 -3.80
CA SER A 95 -0.61 4.94 -3.94
C SER A 95 0.51 5.15 -4.97
N GLN A 96 0.55 6.34 -5.56
CA GLN A 96 1.66 6.80 -6.42
C GLN A 96 2.85 7.30 -5.58
N THR A 97 2.61 7.68 -4.33
CA THR A 97 3.70 8.03 -3.41
C THR A 97 4.55 6.80 -3.15
N VAL A 98 5.87 6.97 -3.11
CA VAL A 98 6.82 5.89 -2.83
C VAL A 98 7.36 6.02 -1.40
N PRO A 99 7.63 4.91 -0.70
CA PRO A 99 8.31 4.95 0.59
C PRO A 99 9.70 5.59 0.45
N GLN A 100 9.97 6.64 1.23
CA GLN A 100 11.28 7.29 1.32
C GLN A 100 12.02 6.80 2.55
N LYS A 101 13.36 6.73 2.49
CA LYS A 101 14.19 6.45 3.67
C LYS A 101 13.83 7.42 4.80
N GLY A 102 13.63 6.91 6.02
CA GLY A 102 13.23 7.73 7.16
C GLY A 102 11.72 7.74 7.43
N ASN A 103 10.89 7.33 6.47
CA ASN A 103 9.44 7.33 6.68
C ASN A 103 9.05 6.32 7.75
N LYS A 104 8.18 6.75 8.67
CA LYS A 104 7.57 5.86 9.65
C LYS A 104 6.71 4.83 8.93
N ALA A 105 6.87 3.57 9.31
CA ALA A 105 6.23 2.43 8.69
C ALA A 105 5.52 1.57 9.73
N GLU A 106 4.35 1.06 9.36
CA GLU A 106 3.59 0.08 10.11
C GLU A 106 3.40 -1.16 9.24
N ILE A 107 3.64 -2.32 9.81
CA ILE A 107 3.53 -3.60 9.12
C ILE A 107 2.33 -4.35 9.68
N PHE A 108 1.38 -4.63 8.79
CA PHE A 108 0.21 -5.42 9.09
C PHE A 108 0.33 -6.81 8.45
N ARG A 109 -0.13 -7.84 9.14
CA ARG A 109 -0.26 -9.19 8.60
C ARG A 109 -1.73 -9.51 8.38
N VAL A 110 -2.04 -10.18 7.28
CA VAL A 110 -3.38 -10.71 7.06
C VAL A 110 -3.64 -11.94 7.95
N ILE A 111 -4.77 -11.96 8.65
CA ILE A 111 -5.22 -13.06 9.53
C ILE A 111 -6.46 -13.78 8.99
N GLY A 112 -7.25 -13.13 8.14
CA GLY A 112 -8.42 -13.69 7.48
C GLY A 112 -8.12 -14.24 6.07
N LYS A 113 -9.04 -15.05 5.54
CA LYS A 113 -8.88 -15.65 4.19
C LYS A 113 -9.10 -14.66 3.05
N ASN A 114 -9.84 -13.58 3.31
CA ASN A 114 -10.33 -12.68 2.27
C ASN A 114 -9.60 -11.33 2.24
N GLY A 115 -8.72 -11.05 3.21
CA GLY A 115 -7.95 -9.80 3.26
C GLY A 115 -8.82 -8.55 3.43
N ALA A 116 -10.00 -8.69 4.06
CA ALA A 116 -10.84 -7.55 4.40
C ALA A 116 -10.08 -6.59 5.34
N GLU A 117 -10.51 -5.33 5.46
CA GLU A 117 -9.81 -4.35 6.30
C GLU A 117 -9.71 -4.82 7.77
N SER A 118 -10.74 -5.50 8.27
CA SER A 118 -10.77 -6.14 9.60
C SER A 118 -9.79 -7.31 9.76
N ASP A 119 -9.24 -7.83 8.66
CA ASP A 119 -8.35 -8.99 8.65
C ASP A 119 -6.87 -8.59 8.77
N TRP A 120 -6.56 -7.32 9.02
CA TRP A 120 -5.19 -6.84 9.11
C TRP A 120 -4.76 -6.59 10.56
N LEU A 121 -3.83 -7.40 11.04
CA LEU A 121 -3.26 -7.30 12.38
C LEU A 121 -1.96 -6.51 12.34
N LEU A 122 -1.82 -5.44 13.13
CA LEU A 122 -0.55 -4.73 13.31
C LEU A 122 0.45 -5.65 14.01
N VAL A 123 1.58 -5.93 13.36
CA VAL A 123 2.60 -6.86 13.88
C VAL A 123 3.94 -6.20 14.16
N ALA A 124 4.20 -5.03 13.57
CA ALA A 124 5.39 -4.26 13.86
C ALA A 124 5.26 -2.80 13.45
N GLU A 125 6.05 -1.96 14.11
CA GLU A 125 6.35 -0.60 13.73
C GLU A 125 7.83 -0.49 13.34
N GLY A 126 8.13 0.36 12.38
CA GLY A 126 9.47 0.48 11.83
C GLY A 126 9.70 1.77 11.06
N GLU A 127 10.82 1.79 10.37
CA GLU A 127 11.24 2.88 9.49
C GLU A 127 11.71 2.31 8.16
N VAL A 128 11.39 3.00 7.06
CA VAL A 128 11.89 2.64 5.74
C VAL A 128 13.41 2.81 5.71
N GLY A 129 14.15 1.71 5.48
CA GLY A 129 15.62 1.71 5.52
C GLY A 129 16.26 2.36 4.30
N GLU A 130 15.64 2.21 3.13
CA GLU A 130 16.08 2.78 1.86
C GLU A 130 14.89 3.27 1.05
N THR A 131 15.06 4.37 0.30
CA THR A 131 14.03 4.86 -0.62
C THR A 131 13.72 3.78 -1.65
N TRP A 132 12.44 3.42 -1.75
CA TRP A 132 12.01 2.34 -2.60
C TRP A 132 12.16 2.69 -4.08
N ALA A 133 12.66 1.72 -4.85
CA ALA A 133 12.69 1.78 -6.30
C ALA A 133 11.81 0.65 -6.87
N GLN A 134 11.05 0.97 -7.92
CA GLN A 134 10.15 0.02 -8.56
C GLN A 134 10.90 -1.26 -8.99
N GLY A 135 10.29 -2.42 -8.73
CA GLY A 135 10.89 -3.73 -9.00
C GLY A 135 11.90 -4.22 -7.95
N LYS A 136 12.22 -3.42 -6.92
CA LYS A 136 13.02 -3.85 -5.76
C LYS A 136 12.13 -4.17 -4.55
N SER A 137 12.70 -4.94 -3.62
CA SER A 137 12.10 -5.14 -2.30
C SER A 137 12.14 -3.83 -1.51
N VAL A 138 11.11 -3.58 -0.69
CA VAL A 138 11.12 -2.52 0.31
C VAL A 138 11.88 -3.01 1.53
N GLU A 139 12.85 -2.23 1.97
CA GLU A 139 13.57 -2.47 3.21
C GLU A 139 12.93 -1.68 4.35
N VAL A 140 12.61 -2.38 5.44
CA VAL A 140 12.10 -1.78 6.66
C VAL A 140 12.97 -2.20 7.82
N THR A 141 13.45 -1.23 8.59
CA THR A 141 14.09 -1.47 9.87
C THR A 141 12.99 -1.52 10.93
N VAL A 142 12.76 -2.71 11.48
CA VAL A 142 11.78 -2.92 12.53
C VAL A 142 12.30 -2.36 13.85
N LEU A 143 11.51 -1.45 14.44
CA LEU A 143 11.82 -0.77 15.68
C LEU A 143 11.12 -1.45 16.87
N ASP A 144 9.86 -1.84 16.67
CA ASP A 144 9.05 -2.52 17.68
C ASP A 144 8.25 -3.68 17.04
N GLU A 145 8.33 -4.86 17.64
CA GLU A 145 7.58 -6.05 17.21
C GLU A 145 6.46 -6.33 18.20
N LYS A 146 5.23 -6.48 17.70
CA LYS A 146 4.07 -6.79 18.53
C LYS A 146 3.91 -8.31 18.61
N ASP A 147 3.87 -8.86 19.83
CA ASP A 147 3.57 -10.29 20.07
C ASP A 147 2.05 -10.55 20.02
N ALA A 148 1.47 -10.35 18.84
CA ALA A 148 0.03 -10.43 18.65
C ALA A 148 -0.40 -11.86 18.26
N PRO A 149 -1.14 -12.60 19.10
CA PRO A 149 -1.50 -13.98 18.78
C PRO A 149 -2.46 -14.05 17.58
N ILE A 150 -2.36 -15.12 16.80
CA ILE A 150 -3.32 -15.44 15.73
C ILE A 150 -4.12 -16.64 16.19
N ASN A 151 -5.44 -16.49 16.33
CA ASN A 151 -6.34 -17.54 16.84
C ASN A 151 -5.90 -18.09 18.21
N GLY A 152 -5.41 -17.21 19.09
CA GLY A 152 -4.94 -17.58 20.44
C GLY A 152 -3.58 -18.28 20.49
N GLN A 153 -2.91 -18.47 19.35
CA GLN A 153 -1.59 -19.08 19.28
C GLN A 153 -0.51 -18.04 18.97
N LYS A 154 0.66 -18.21 19.57
CA LYS A 154 1.85 -17.45 19.21
C LYS A 154 2.18 -17.71 17.74
N ALA A 155 2.32 -16.65 16.97
CA ALA A 155 2.55 -16.73 15.54
C ALA A 155 3.90 -16.13 15.17
N PHE A 156 4.59 -16.76 14.21
CA PHE A 156 5.75 -16.13 13.58
C PHE A 156 5.25 -15.20 12.46
N HIS A 157 5.24 -13.89 12.71
CA HIS A 157 4.64 -12.90 11.81
C HIS A 157 5.44 -12.63 10.54
N PHE A 158 6.75 -12.92 10.56
CA PHE A 158 7.68 -12.59 9.48
C PHE A 158 8.28 -13.84 8.81
N ALA A 159 7.51 -14.93 8.75
CA ALA A 159 7.89 -16.08 7.91
C ALA A 159 7.96 -15.64 6.43
N PRO A 160 8.99 -16.05 5.67
CA PRO A 160 9.01 -15.84 4.22
C PRO A 160 7.72 -16.31 3.54
N GLY A 161 7.20 -15.53 2.60
CA GLY A 161 5.92 -15.76 1.93
C GLY A 161 4.69 -15.22 2.67
N THR A 162 4.82 -14.78 3.92
CA THR A 162 3.69 -14.19 4.66
C THR A 162 3.21 -12.91 3.97
N MET A 163 1.91 -12.84 3.71
CA MET A 163 1.26 -11.65 3.15
C MET A 163 1.22 -10.53 4.19
N VAL A 164 1.72 -9.37 3.80
CA VAL A 164 1.79 -8.18 4.64
C VAL A 164 1.31 -6.95 3.90
N ARG A 165 0.83 -5.98 4.66
CA ARG A 165 0.55 -4.62 4.20
C ARG A 165 1.50 -3.68 4.93
N LEU A 166 2.31 -2.97 4.17
CA LEU A 166 3.17 -1.91 4.65
C LEU A 166 2.42 -0.59 4.49
N ARG A 167 2.17 0.12 5.59
CA ARG A 167 1.64 1.48 5.59
C ARG A 167 2.74 2.43 6.01
N TRP A 168 2.90 3.57 5.35
CA TRP A 168 3.86 4.59 5.77
C TRP A 168 3.29 6.00 5.74
N GLN A 169 3.91 6.87 6.53
CA GLN A 169 3.61 8.30 6.60
C GLN A 169 4.54 9.08 5.67
N TRP A 170 4.03 10.13 5.03
CA TRP A 170 4.80 11.05 4.19
C TRP A 170 4.31 12.49 4.33
#